data_AF-A0A7W6RJ10-F1
#
_entry.id   AF-A0A7W6RJ10-F1
#
_cell.length_a   1.000
_cell.length_b   1.000
_cell.length_c   1.000
_cell.angle_alpha   90.00
_cell.angle_beta   90.00
_cell.angle_gamma   90.00
#
_symmetry.space_group_name_H-M   'P 1'
#
loop_
_entity.id
_entity.type
_entity.pdbx_description
1 polymer ?
#
loop_
_entity_poly.entity_id
_entity_poly.type
_entity_poly.pdbx_seq_one_letter_code
_entity_poly.pdbx_strand_id
1 'polypeptide(L)'
;MNKAVNAKEPSAVDIEVGRRIRMQRRVLGMSQSALAERVSVTFQQVQKYEKGSNRVGASRLQGIADCLNVPVSFFFEGMAGADESESGLVKGMDDLTGFISTAEGLALNRAFLAVKDPRIRQKIVGLVKSLASLEGDD
;
A
#
# COMPACT_ATOMS: atom_id res chain seq x y z
N MET A 1 -2.64 38.11 2.43
CA MET A 1 -3.59 37.76 1.35
C MET A 1 -3.82 36.25 1.38
N ASN A 2 -4.95 35.80 1.95
CA ASN A 2 -5.35 34.39 1.98
C ASN A 2 -5.82 33.97 0.59
N LYS A 3 -5.11 33.03 -0.04
CA LYS A 3 -5.57 32.38 -1.28
C LYS A 3 -6.59 31.33 -0.88
N ALA A 4 -7.87 31.59 -1.19
CA ALA A 4 -8.92 30.60 -1.04
C ALA A 4 -8.53 29.33 -1.80
N VAL A 5 -8.45 28.20 -1.07
CA VAL A 5 -8.16 26.89 -1.65
C VAL A 5 -9.28 26.58 -2.64
N ASN A 6 -8.93 26.53 -3.92
CA ASN A 6 -9.89 26.38 -5.00
C ASN A 6 -10.55 25.01 -4.88
N ALA A 7 -11.85 24.96 -4.56
CA ALA A 7 -12.61 23.75 -4.21
C ALA A 7 -12.78 22.72 -5.35
N LYS A 8 -12.04 22.88 -6.46
CA LYS A 8 -12.13 22.09 -7.69
C LYS A 8 -10.89 21.25 -7.99
N GLU A 9 -9.77 21.46 -7.31
CA GLU A 9 -8.56 20.67 -7.51
C GLU A 9 -8.51 19.49 -6.53
N PRO A 10 -8.30 18.26 -7.01
CA PRO A 10 -8.05 17.11 -6.14
C PRO A 10 -6.92 17.38 -5.16
N SER A 11 -7.13 17.10 -3.88
CA SER A 11 -6.02 17.16 -2.94
C SER A 11 -5.03 16.02 -3.23
N ALA A 12 -3.77 16.19 -2.81
CA ALA A 12 -2.78 15.11 -2.87
C ALA A 12 -3.28 13.82 -2.19
N VAL A 13 -4.07 13.98 -1.12
CA VAL A 13 -4.73 12.87 -0.41
C VAL A 13 -5.75 12.16 -1.30
N ASP A 14 -6.61 12.89 -2.02
CA ASP A 14 -7.62 12.28 -2.90
C ASP A 14 -6.95 11.47 -4.03
N ILE A 15 -5.84 11.98 -4.58
CA ILE A 15 -5.05 11.31 -5.62
C ILE A 15 -4.43 10.02 -5.08
N GLU A 16 -3.81 10.07 -3.91
CA GLU A 16 -3.13 8.91 -3.33
C GLU A 16 -4.12 7.83 -2.88
N VAL A 17 -5.26 8.22 -2.27
CA VAL A 17 -6.36 7.30 -1.98
C VAL A 17 -6.82 6.61 -3.26
N GLY A 18 -7.02 7.37 -4.35
CA GLY A 18 -7.37 6.82 -5.66
C GLY A 18 -6.34 5.84 -6.20
N ARG A 19 -5.04 6.17 -6.08
CA ARG A 19 -3.93 5.32 -6.49
C ARG A 19 -3.93 3.99 -5.73
N ARG A 20 -4.14 4.01 -4.42
CA ARG A 20 -4.19 2.80 -3.58
C ARG A 20 -5.39 1.92 -3.88
N ILE A 21 -6.58 2.50 -4.10
CA ILE A 21 -7.76 1.77 -4.56
C ILE A 21 -7.44 1.00 -5.86
N ARG A 22 -6.84 1.68 -6.84
CA ARG A 22 -6.46 1.08 -8.12
C ARG A 22 -5.42 -0.04 -7.95
N MET A 23 -4.41 0.19 -7.12
CA MET A 23 -3.34 -0.77 -6.86
C MET A 23 -3.90 -2.05 -6.26
N GLN A 24 -4.66 -1.95 -5.17
CA GLN A 24 -5.20 -3.12 -4.47
C GLN A 24 -6.23 -3.87 -5.33
N ARG A 25 -7.08 -3.15 -6.07
CA ARG A 25 -8.00 -3.77 -7.02
C ARG A 25 -7.26 -4.63 -8.05
N ARG A 26 -6.12 -4.16 -8.56
CA ARG A 26 -5.29 -4.89 -9.53
C ARG A 26 -4.62 -6.12 -8.93
N VAL A 27 -4.14 -6.04 -7.68
CA VAL A 27 -3.60 -7.18 -6.94
C VAL A 27 -4.64 -8.30 -6.85
N LEU A 28 -5.90 -7.95 -6.63
CA LEU A 28 -7.02 -8.90 -6.58
C LEU A 28 -7.53 -9.34 -7.96
N GLY A 29 -6.92 -8.89 -9.07
CA GLY A 29 -7.40 -9.19 -10.43
C GLY A 29 -8.81 -8.65 -10.73
N MET A 30 -9.30 -7.68 -9.95
CA MET A 30 -10.68 -7.19 -10.02
C MET A 30 -10.81 -6.09 -11.08
N SER A 31 -11.90 -6.09 -11.87
CA SER A 31 -12.18 -5.02 -12.83
C SER A 31 -12.80 -3.80 -12.16
N GLN A 32 -12.72 -2.63 -12.79
CA GLN A 32 -13.39 -1.42 -12.27
C GLN A 32 -14.91 -1.60 -12.20
N SER A 33 -15.52 -2.32 -13.14
CA SER A 33 -16.95 -2.63 -13.14
C SER A 33 -17.34 -3.54 -11.98
N ALA A 34 -16.51 -4.53 -11.68
CA ALA A 34 -16.73 -5.43 -10.54
C ALA A 34 -16.66 -4.68 -9.20
N LEU A 35 -15.70 -3.75 -9.05
CA LEU A 35 -15.65 -2.87 -7.88
C LEU A 35 -16.88 -1.96 -7.81
N ALA A 36 -17.28 -1.37 -8.94
CA ALA A 36 -18.42 -0.46 -9.03
C ALA A 36 -19.73 -1.14 -8.59
N GLU A 37 -19.96 -2.37 -9.05
CA GLU A 37 -21.12 -3.19 -8.68
C GLU A 37 -21.15 -3.49 -7.17
N ARG A 38 -20.02 -3.97 -6.61
CA ARG A 38 -19.92 -4.32 -5.19
C ARG A 38 -20.11 -3.14 -4.25
N VAL A 39 -19.69 -1.94 -4.66
CA VAL A 39 -19.86 -0.71 -3.88
C VAL A 39 -21.02 0.15 -4.39
N SER A 40 -21.90 -0.40 -5.23
CA SER A 40 -23.12 0.24 -5.74
C SER A 40 -22.91 1.67 -6.26
N VAL A 41 -21.89 1.86 -7.10
CA VAL A 41 -21.62 3.11 -7.83
C VAL A 41 -21.48 2.82 -9.33
N THR A 42 -21.42 3.86 -10.15
CA THR A 42 -21.18 3.67 -11.59
C THR A 42 -19.71 3.37 -11.87
N PHE A 43 -19.45 2.67 -12.98
CA PHE A 43 -18.09 2.45 -13.49
C PHE A 43 -17.31 3.77 -13.63
N GLN A 44 -17.96 4.81 -14.17
CA GLN A 44 -17.36 6.14 -14.30
C GLN A 44 -16.98 6.74 -12.94
N GLN A 45 -17.76 6.47 -11.89
CA GLN A 45 -17.44 6.94 -10.55
C GLN A 45 -16.19 6.26 -9.99
N VAL A 46 -16.05 4.94 -10.18
CA VAL A 46 -14.81 4.22 -9.83
C VAL A 46 -13.62 4.78 -10.60
N GLN A 47 -13.77 5.07 -11.90
CA GLN A 47 -12.70 5.72 -12.67
C GLN A 47 -12.29 7.07 -12.10
N LYS A 48 -13.25 7.89 -11.65
CA LYS A 48 -12.98 9.19 -11.03
C LYS A 48 -12.34 9.05 -9.64
N TYR A 49 -12.75 8.05 -8.86
CA TYR A 49 -12.11 7.71 -7.58
C TYR A 49 -10.66 7.30 -7.80
N GLU A 50 -10.39 6.37 -8.73
CA GLU A 50 -9.01 5.91 -9.01
C GLU A 50 -8.09 6.98 -9.59
N LYS A 51 -8.65 8.02 -10.22
CA LYS A 51 -7.90 9.19 -10.70
C LYS A 51 -7.74 10.26 -9.61
N GLY A 52 -8.43 10.14 -8.47
CA GLY A 52 -8.53 11.17 -7.45
C GLY A 52 -9.37 12.39 -7.85
N SER A 53 -9.95 12.42 -9.06
CA SER A 53 -10.72 13.57 -9.53
C SER A 53 -12.04 13.76 -8.78
N ASN A 54 -12.52 12.69 -8.13
CA ASN A 54 -13.63 12.74 -7.18
C ASN A 54 -13.16 12.26 -5.81
N ARG A 55 -13.51 13.02 -4.76
CA ARG A 55 -13.28 12.62 -3.37
C ARG A 55 -14.15 11.41 -3.03
N VAL A 56 -13.59 10.48 -2.25
CA VAL A 56 -14.33 9.34 -1.73
C VAL A 56 -14.81 9.68 -0.33
N GLY A 57 -16.13 9.72 -0.11
CA GLY A 57 -16.69 9.93 1.23
C GLY A 57 -16.43 8.74 2.15
N ALA A 58 -16.40 8.96 3.47
CA ALA A 58 -16.02 7.95 4.47
C ALA A 58 -16.80 6.63 4.36
N SER A 59 -18.14 6.70 4.21
CA SER A 59 -18.97 5.50 4.05
C SER A 59 -18.62 4.70 2.79
N ARG A 60 -18.28 5.39 1.69
CA ARG A 60 -17.82 4.71 0.47
C ARG A 60 -16.43 4.15 0.61
N LEU A 61 -15.54 4.87 1.28
CA LEU A 61 -14.19 4.39 1.52
C LEU A 61 -14.20 3.11 2.38
N GLN A 62 -15.06 3.04 3.40
CA GLN A 62 -15.30 1.82 4.18
C GLN A 62 -15.77 0.67 3.29
N GLY A 63 -16.82 0.87 2.48
CA GLY A 63 -17.31 -0.19 1.59
C GLY A 63 -16.28 -0.63 0.54
N ILE A 64 -15.41 0.27 0.08
CA ILE A 64 -14.28 -0.07 -0.80
C ILE A 64 -13.23 -0.89 -0.04
N ALA A 65 -12.89 -0.54 1.20
CA ALA A 65 -11.99 -1.32 2.06
C ALA A 65 -12.48 -2.76 2.23
N ASP A 66 -13.76 -2.91 2.60
CA ASP A 66 -14.39 -4.22 2.79
C ASP A 66 -14.36 -5.04 1.50
N CYS A 67 -14.69 -4.42 0.36
CA CYS A 67 -14.66 -5.05 -0.95
C CYS A 67 -13.25 -5.49 -1.38
N LEU A 68 -12.22 -4.74 -0.98
CA LEU A 68 -10.82 -4.98 -1.31
C LEU A 68 -10.07 -5.77 -0.23
N ASN A 69 -10.78 -6.20 0.83
CA ASN A 69 -10.26 -6.96 1.96
C ASN A 69 -9.02 -6.31 2.62
N VAL A 70 -9.10 -5.00 2.86
CA VAL A 70 -8.06 -4.21 3.52
C VAL A 70 -8.67 -3.29 4.59
N PRO A 71 -7.95 -2.96 5.67
CA PRO A 71 -8.42 -1.94 6.61
C PRO A 71 -8.47 -0.56 5.94
N VAL A 72 -9.36 0.33 6.39
CA VAL A 72 -9.47 1.71 5.82
C VAL A 72 -8.15 2.49 5.94
N SER A 73 -7.35 2.20 6.97
CA SER A 73 -6.02 2.80 7.16
C SER A 73 -5.08 2.57 5.98
N PHE A 74 -5.23 1.45 5.25
CA PHE A 74 -4.44 1.12 4.06
C PHE A 74 -4.47 2.25 3.03
N PHE A 75 -5.61 2.90 2.85
CA PHE A 75 -5.72 3.99 1.88
C PHE A 75 -4.92 5.21 2.29
N PHE A 76 -4.59 5.37 3.57
CA PHE A 76 -3.85 6.50 4.12
C PHE A 76 -2.38 6.21 4.40
N GLU A 77 -2.00 4.98 4.76
CA GLU A 77 -0.63 4.54 5.12
C GLU A 77 0.50 5.58 4.93
N GLY A 78 1.45 5.55 4.01
CA GLY A 78 2.52 6.59 3.94
C GLY A 78 2.13 8.08 3.66
N MET A 79 0.94 8.57 4.02
CA MET A 79 0.51 9.98 3.89
C MET A 79 0.60 10.83 5.17
N ALA A 80 0.85 10.22 6.34
CA ALA A 80 1.04 10.98 7.57
C ALA A 80 2.34 11.79 7.49
N GLY A 81 2.22 13.11 7.32
CA GLY A 81 3.35 14.02 7.37
C GLY A 81 3.76 14.30 8.81
N ALA A 82 5.07 14.17 9.09
CA ALA A 82 5.80 14.93 10.10
C ALA A 82 5.38 14.76 11.57
N ASP A 83 5.27 13.52 12.06
CA ASP A 83 5.70 13.23 13.43
C ASP A 83 6.93 12.30 13.35
N GLU A 84 8.06 12.81 13.82
CA GLU A 84 9.42 12.22 13.72
C GLU A 84 9.59 10.86 14.43
N SER A 85 8.50 10.18 14.80
CA SER A 85 8.53 8.91 15.53
C SER A 85 8.20 7.68 14.66
N GLU A 86 7.58 7.84 13.48
CA GLU A 86 7.18 6.71 12.61
C GLU A 86 7.96 6.59 11.28
N SER A 87 8.96 7.45 11.04
CA SER A 87 9.73 7.45 9.78
C SER A 87 10.44 6.12 9.49
N GLY A 88 10.71 5.28 10.50
CA GLY A 88 11.37 3.99 10.32
C GLY A 88 10.47 2.89 9.74
N LEU A 89 9.18 2.89 10.08
CA LEU A 89 8.24 1.86 9.63
C LEU A 89 7.82 2.08 8.18
N VAL A 90 7.59 3.33 7.79
CA VAL A 90 7.13 3.69 6.44
C VAL A 90 8.25 3.55 5.41
N LYS A 91 9.48 3.99 5.75
CA LYS A 91 10.67 3.72 4.94
C LYS A 91 10.94 2.22 4.84
N GLY A 92 10.80 1.49 5.95
CA GLY A 92 10.92 0.03 5.97
C GLY A 92 9.91 -0.67 5.06
N MET A 93 8.67 -0.16 4.94
CA MET A 93 7.67 -0.70 4.04
C MET A 93 7.98 -0.41 2.57
N ASP A 94 8.40 0.82 2.23
CA ASP A 94 8.74 1.19 0.85
C ASP A 94 10.01 0.47 0.38
N ASP A 95 11.05 0.43 1.22
CA ASP A 95 12.29 -0.34 0.99
C ASP A 95 11.99 -1.84 0.85
N LEU A 96 11.07 -2.39 1.67
CA LEU A 96 10.64 -3.77 1.57
C LEU A 96 9.87 -4.04 0.27
N THR A 97 8.93 -3.17 -0.13
CA THR A 97 8.19 -3.34 -1.40
C THR A 97 9.08 -3.19 -2.63
N GLY A 98 10.05 -2.27 -2.59
CA GLY A 98 11.09 -2.13 -3.60
C GLY A 98 11.95 -3.38 -3.68
N PHE A 99 12.43 -3.89 -2.54
CA PHE A 99 13.25 -5.10 -2.48
C PHE A 99 12.50 -6.34 -2.98
N ILE A 100 11.26 -6.59 -2.53
CA ILE A 100 10.46 -7.74 -2.95
C ILE A 100 10.25 -7.74 -4.48
N SER A 101 10.21 -6.57 -5.11
CA SER A 101 10.03 -6.43 -6.55
C SER A 101 11.31 -6.70 -7.36
N THR A 102 12.47 -6.79 -6.71
CA THR A 102 13.74 -7.11 -7.37
C THR A 102 13.85 -8.60 -7.70
N ALA A 103 14.69 -8.94 -8.68
CA ALA A 103 14.97 -10.34 -9.02
C ALA A 103 15.54 -11.14 -7.83
N GLU A 104 16.40 -10.50 -7.03
CA GLU A 104 17.00 -11.06 -5.83
C GLU A 104 15.96 -11.27 -4.72
N GLY A 105 15.13 -10.26 -4.43
CA GLY A 105 14.08 -10.36 -3.42
C GLY A 105 13.01 -11.41 -3.75
N LEU A 106 12.66 -11.57 -5.04
CA LEU A 106 11.78 -12.66 -5.49
C LEU A 106 12.41 -14.04 -5.32
N ALA A 107 13.70 -14.19 -5.70
CA ALA A 107 14.43 -15.45 -5.55
C ALA A 107 14.55 -15.87 -4.09
N LEU A 108 14.89 -14.92 -3.20
CA LEU A 108 14.99 -15.15 -1.76
C LEU A 108 13.63 -15.55 -1.17
N ASN A 109 12.55 -14.84 -1.48
CA ASN A 109 11.21 -15.18 -1.00
C ASN A 109 10.77 -16.57 -1.45
N ARG A 110 11.02 -16.92 -2.71
CA ARG A 110 10.69 -18.26 -3.24
C ARG A 110 11.47 -19.36 -2.53
N ALA A 111 12.76 -19.16 -2.29
CA ALA A 111 13.60 -20.10 -1.55
C ALA A 111 13.14 -20.22 -0.08
N PHE A 112 12.83 -19.10 0.57
CA PHE A 112 12.38 -19.08 1.96
C PHE A 112 11.01 -19.75 2.16
N LEU A 113 10.09 -19.57 1.21
CA LEU A 113 8.78 -20.25 1.21
C LEU A 113 8.89 -21.77 1.08
N ALA A 114 9.90 -22.27 0.35
CA ALA A 114 10.15 -23.71 0.20
C ALA A 114 10.59 -24.40 1.51
N VAL A 115 11.16 -23.64 2.45
CA VAL A 115 11.53 -24.15 3.79
C VAL A 115 10.25 -24.31 4.61
N LYS A 116 9.82 -25.53 4.92
CA LYS A 116 8.56 -25.78 5.65
C LYS A 116 8.71 -25.71 7.18
N ASP A 117 9.89 -26.02 7.71
CA ASP A 117 10.12 -26.05 9.16
C ASP A 117 10.32 -24.62 9.72
N PRO A 118 9.46 -24.16 10.65
CA PRO A 118 9.60 -22.86 11.30
C PRO A 118 10.95 -22.68 12.02
N ARG A 119 11.52 -23.75 12.58
CA ARG A 119 12.80 -23.69 13.30
C ARG A 119 13.96 -23.39 12.35
N ILE A 120 13.91 -23.91 11.13
CA ILE A 120 14.92 -23.63 10.10
C ILE A 120 14.77 -22.20 9.60
N ARG A 121 13.53 -21.73 9.36
CA ARG A 121 13.26 -20.34 9.01
C ARG A 121 13.83 -19.36 10.04
N GLN A 122 13.65 -19.64 11.33
CA GLN A 122 14.22 -18.83 12.42
C GLN A 122 15.76 -18.79 12.36
N LYS A 123 16.42 -19.93 12.10
CA LYS A 123 17.88 -19.98 11.94
C LYS A 123 18.37 -19.17 10.74
N ILE A 124 17.66 -19.24 9.61
CA ILE A 124 17.99 -18.45 8.40
C ILE A 124 17.88 -16.95 8.70
N VAL A 125 16.78 -16.52 9.34
CA VAL A 125 16.62 -15.11 9.76
C VAL A 125 17.74 -14.68 10.71
N GLY A 126 18.12 -15.55 11.65
CA GLY A 126 19.25 -15.30 12.55
C GLY A 126 20.56 -15.10 11.79
N LEU A 127 20.87 -15.97 10.83
CA LEU A 127 22.07 -15.85 9.99
C LEU A 127 22.11 -14.54 9.21
N VAL A 128 21.01 -14.17 8.55
CA VAL A 128 20.93 -12.92 7.78
C VAL A 128 21.14 -11.71 8.69
N LYS A 129 20.56 -11.72 9.90
CA LYS A 129 20.78 -10.65 10.89
C LYS A 129 22.24 -10.54 11.31
N SER A 130 22.90 -11.67 11.57
CA SER A 130 24.32 -11.70 11.96
C SER A 130 25.24 -11.20 10.85
N LEU A 131 24.94 -11.52 9.58
CA LEU A 131 25.71 -11.01 8.45
C LEU A 131 25.51 -9.51 8.26
N ALA A 132 24.26 -9.03 8.34
CA ALA A 132 23.96 -7.60 8.21
C ALA A 132 24.63 -6.74 9.31
N SER A 133 24.75 -7.26 10.54
CA SER A 133 25.46 -6.55 11.61
C SER A 133 26.98 -6.46 11.38
N LEU A 134 27.57 -7.30 10.52
CA LEU A 134 29.00 -7.23 10.20
C LEU A 134 29.33 -6.17 9.14
N GLU A 135 28.34 -5.73 8.36
CA GLU A 135 28.53 -4.71 7.31
C GLU A 135 28.36 -3.27 7.82
N GLY A 136 27.91 -3.08 9.07
CA GLY A 136 27.54 -1.77 9.63
C GLY A 136 28.56 -1.13 10.58
N ASP A 137 29.75 -1.72 10.75
CA ASP A 137 30.78 -1.29 11.71
C ASP A 137 32.03 -0.62 11.07
N ASP A 138 31.97 -0.25 9.78
CA ASP A 138 33.00 0.56 9.07
C ASP A 138 32.49 1.96 8.67
#